data_AF-A0A937AWK9-F1
#
_entry.id   AF-A0A937AWK9-F1
#
_cell.length_a   1.000
_cell.length_b   1.000
_cell.length_c   1.000
_cell.angle_alpha   90.00
_cell.angle_beta   90.00
_cell.angle_gamma   90.00
#
_symmetry.space_group_name_H-M   'P 1'
#
loop_
_entity.id
_entity.type
_entity.pdbx_description
1 polymer ?
#
loop_
_entity_poly.entity_id
_entity_poly.type
_entity_poly.pdbx_seq_one_letter_code
_entity_poly.pdbx_strand_id
1 'polypeptide(L)' 'MYPANAELVPVEASWPAPARPIRAAFLESEEGKSRPAATPRFILWKDGKIVLTVTGNAGWKDKMWPAIQEATATKA' A
#
# COMPACT_ATOMS: atom_id res chain seq x y z
N MET A 1 6.23 -15.36 13.69
CA MET A 1 5.61 -14.03 13.48
C MET A 1 6.75 -13.04 13.44
N TYR A 2 7.05 -12.45 12.28
CA TYR A 2 8.09 -11.43 12.19
C TYR A 2 7.51 -10.10 12.72
N PRO A 3 8.22 -9.33 13.56
CA PRO A 3 7.73 -8.04 14.01
C PRO A 3 7.55 -7.12 12.81
N ALA A 4 6.39 -6.46 12.68
CA ALA A 4 6.07 -5.59 11.55
C ALA A 4 6.93 -4.31 11.55
N ASN A 5 8.20 -4.44 11.19
CA ASN A 5 9.13 -3.34 11.01
C ASN A 5 9.34 -3.07 9.50
N ALA A 6 9.90 -1.90 9.20
CA ALA A 6 10.14 -1.44 7.84
C ALA A 6 10.98 -2.41 6.97
N GLU A 7 11.84 -3.21 7.60
CA GLU A 7 12.77 -4.13 6.95
C GLU A 7 12.05 -5.33 6.31
N LEU A 8 10.80 -5.58 6.69
CA LEU A 8 10.01 -6.68 6.12
C LEU A 8 9.36 -6.34 4.78
N VAL A 9 9.20 -5.06 4.43
CA VAL A 9 8.61 -4.61 3.16
C VAL A 9 9.35 -5.22 1.95
N PRO A 10 10.70 -5.24 1.90
CA PRO A 10 11.44 -5.91 0.84
C PRO A 10 11.55 -7.43 1.02
N VAL A 11 11.01 -8.06 2.06
CA VAL A 11 11.07 -9.52 2.24
C VAL A 11 9.78 -10.15 1.70
N GLU A 12 9.84 -10.83 0.55
CA GLU A 12 8.64 -11.40 -0.08
C GLU A 12 7.90 -12.39 0.83
N ALA A 13 8.64 -13.22 1.56
CA ALA A 13 8.08 -14.21 2.48
C ALA A 13 7.31 -13.60 3.67
N SER A 14 7.47 -12.30 3.93
CA SER A 14 6.72 -11.59 4.97
C SER A 14 5.30 -11.21 4.53
N TRP A 15 5.00 -11.30 3.22
CA TRP A 15 3.70 -10.96 2.64
C TRP A 15 2.87 -12.22 2.35
N PRO A 16 1.54 -12.19 2.61
CA PRO A 16 0.62 -13.21 2.15
C PRO A 16 0.74 -13.41 0.62
N ALA A 17 0.63 -14.66 0.15
CA ALA A 17 0.77 -14.96 -1.28
C ALA A 17 -0.09 -14.07 -2.21
N PRO A 18 -1.37 -13.78 -1.90
CA PRO A 18 -2.19 -12.88 -2.73
C PRO A 18 -1.67 -11.44 -2.82
N ALA A 19 -0.88 -10.99 -1.85
CA ALA A 19 -0.39 -9.62 -1.75
C ALA A 19 1.04 -9.44 -2.30
N ARG A 20 1.72 -10.52 -2.68
CA ARG A 20 3.08 -10.46 -3.27
C ARG A 20 3.15 -9.65 -4.59
N PRO A 21 2.17 -9.73 -5.51
CA PRO A 21 2.17 -8.88 -6.69
C PRO A 21 2.07 -7.38 -6.34
N ILE A 22 1.29 -7.05 -5.30
CA ILE A 22 1.15 -5.68 -4.80
C ILE A 22 2.49 -5.18 -4.25
N ARG A 23 3.20 -6.01 -3.47
CA ARG A 23 4.55 -5.70 -2.98
C ARG A 23 5.52 -5.43 -4.13
N ALA A 24 5.55 -6.29 -5.15
CA ALA A 24 6.48 -6.14 -6.28
C ALA A 24 6.26 -4.80 -6.99
N ALA A 25 5.00 -4.52 -7.37
CA ALA A 25 4.64 -3.25 -7.99
C ALA A 25 4.93 -2.04 -7.10
N PHE A 26 4.75 -2.17 -5.78
CA PHE A 26 5.05 -1.09 -4.84
C PHE A 26 6.54 -0.77 -4.84
N LEU A 27 7.41 -1.78 -4.76
CA LEU A 27 8.86 -1.59 -4.77
C LEU A 27 9.37 -0.99 -6.10
N GLU A 28 8.63 -1.14 -7.19
CA GLU A 28 8.94 -0.52 -8.48
C GLU A 28 8.44 0.94 -8.59
N SER A 29 7.44 1.33 -7.80
CA SER A 29 6.87 2.69 -7.77
C SER A 29 7.84 3.71 -7.16
N GLU A 30 7.66 5.00 -7.49
CA GLU A 30 8.47 6.09 -6.91
C GLU A 30 8.38 6.14 -5.38
N GLU A 31 7.20 5.89 -4.82
CA GLU A 31 6.97 5.88 -3.37
C GLU A 31 7.71 4.71 -2.70
N GLY A 32 7.70 3.51 -3.31
CA GLY A 32 8.42 2.36 -2.79
C GLY A 32 9.93 2.49 -2.88
N LYS A 33 10.45 3.19 -3.90
CA LYS A 33 11.88 3.51 -4.00
C LYS A 33 12.31 4.56 -2.99
N SER A 34 11.48 5.59 -2.78
CA SER A 34 11.85 6.76 -1.96
C SER A 34 11.60 6.54 -0.48
N ARG A 35 10.53 5.82 -0.12
CA ARG A 35 10.05 5.68 1.25
C ARG A 35 9.56 4.26 1.55
N PRO A 36 10.36 3.20 1.31
CA PRO A 36 9.95 1.81 1.56
C PRO A 36 9.63 1.52 3.02
N ALA A 37 10.18 2.33 3.94
CA ALA A 37 10.07 2.17 5.39
C ALA A 37 8.99 3.02 6.07
N ALA A 38 8.35 3.98 5.38
CA ALA A 38 7.35 4.85 5.99
C ALA A 38 6.11 4.09 6.52
N THR A 39 5.76 4.35 7.78
CA THR A 39 4.61 3.72 8.46
C THR A 39 3.74 4.76 9.18
N PRO A 40 2.41 4.57 9.25
CA PRO A 40 1.61 3.55 8.57
C PRO A 40 1.55 3.80 7.05
N ARG A 41 1.43 2.72 6.26
CA ARG A 41 1.30 2.77 4.79
C ARG A 41 0.04 2.09 4.33
N PHE A 42 -0.57 2.66 3.30
CA PHE A 42 -1.75 2.12 2.64
C PHE A 42 -1.52 2.10 1.14
N ILE A 43 -1.81 0.97 0.50
CA ILE A 43 -1.69 0.77 -0.95
C ILE A 43 -3.06 0.36 -1.47
N LEU A 44 -3.60 1.14 -2.40
CA LEU A 44 -4.82 0.80 -3.14
C LEU A 44 -4.42 0.11 -4.43
N TRP A 45 -4.80 -1.16 -4.54
CA TRP A 45 -4.56 -2.00 -5.71
C TRP A 45 -5.87 -2.29 -6.43
N LYS A 46 -5.92 -2.03 -7.74
CA LYS A 46 -7.08 -2.32 -8.58
C LYS A 46 -6.62 -2.74 -9.96
N ASP A 47 -7.26 -3.76 -10.53
CA ASP A 47 -7.03 -4.22 -11.92
C ASP A 47 -5.55 -4.44 -12.26
N GLY A 48 -4.79 -5.02 -11.32
CA GLY A 48 -3.38 -5.34 -11.54
C GLY A 48 -2.41 -4.14 -11.40
N LYS A 49 -2.87 -3.00 -10.87
CA LYS A 49 -2.06 -1.78 -10.75
C LYS A 49 -2.23 -1.11 -9.38
N ILE A 50 -1.19 -0.40 -8.95
CA ILE A 50 -1.30 0.54 -7.83
C ILE A 50 -2.01 1.79 -8.32
N VAL A 51 -3.15 2.09 -7.69
CA VAL A 51 -3.96 3.29 -7.97
C VAL A 51 -3.52 4.44 -7.07
N LEU A 52 -3.22 4.14 -5.81
CA LEU A 52 -2.84 5.14 -4.81
C LEU A 52 -1.95 4.50 -3.75
N THR A 53 -0.91 5.22 -3.33
CA THR A 53 -0.18 4.93 -2.10
C THR A 53 -0.18 6.16 -1.21
N VAL A 54 -0.44 5.98 0.08
CA VAL A 54 -0.35 7.07 1.07
C VAL A 54 0.30 6.59 2.35
N THR A 55 0.86 7.54 3.10
CA THR A 55 1.51 7.31 4.39
C THR A 55 0.88 8.18 5.47
N GLY A 56 0.84 7.69 6.70
CA GLY A 56 0.32 8.42 7.87
C GLY A 56 -1.21 8.39 7.97
N ASN A 57 -1.71 8.64 9.18
CA ASN A 57 -3.16 8.64 9.47
C ASN A 57 -3.92 9.72 8.70
N ALA A 58 -3.30 10.89 8.51
CA ALA A 58 -3.88 11.96 7.68
C ALA A 58 -4.02 11.48 6.22
N GLY A 59 -2.97 10.86 5.65
CA GLY A 59 -3.02 10.27 4.31
C GLY A 59 -4.13 9.24 4.16
N TRP A 60 -4.36 8.40 5.17
CA TRP A 60 -5.49 7.48 5.19
C TRP A 60 -6.83 8.22 5.07
N LYS A 61 -7.10 9.15 5.98
CA LYS A 61 -8.40 9.81 6.07
C LYS A 61 -8.68 10.70 4.87
N ASP A 62 -7.68 11.48 4.44
CA ASP A 62 -7.87 12.59 3.52
C ASP A 62 -7.74 12.16 2.05
N LYS A 63 -7.07 11.03 1.79
CA LYS A 63 -6.78 10.56 0.43
C LYS A 63 -7.20 9.11 0.19
N MET A 64 -6.83 8.17 1.06
CA MET A 64 -7.14 6.75 0.83
C MET A 64 -8.64 6.48 0.91
N TRP A 65 -9.31 6.98 1.95
CA TRP A 65 -10.73 6.74 2.13
C TRP A 65 -11.59 7.26 0.96
N PRO A 66 -11.44 8.52 0.51
CA PRO A 66 -12.13 8.99 -0.70
C PRO A 66 -11.84 8.15 -1.95
N ALA A 67 -10.59 7.73 -2.16
CA ALA A 67 -10.22 6.91 -3.31
C ALA A 67 -10.86 5.52 -3.30
N ILE A 68 -11.04 4.92 -2.11
CA ILE A 68 -11.78 3.66 -1.97
C ILE A 68 -13.25 3.88 -2.37
N GLN A 69 -13.89 4.92 -1.85
CA GLN A 69 -15.29 5.22 -2.14
C GLN A 69 -15.54 5.42 -3.64
N GLU A 70 -14.63 6.15 -4.31
CA GLU A 70 -14.65 6.33 -5.76
C GLU A 70 -14.44 5.00 -6.50
N ALA A 71 -13.45 4.21 -6.08
CA ALA A 71 -13.09 2.95 -6.74
C ALA A 71 -14.18 1.88 -6.63
N THR A 72 -14.98 1.89 -5.55
CA THR A 72 -16.06 0.92 -5.27
C THR A 72 -17.45 1.44 -5.59
N ALA A 73 -17.57 2.66 -6.13
CA ALA A 73 -18.85 3.34 -6.36
C ALA A 73 -19.77 3.38 -5.12
N THR A 74 -19.19 3.29 -3.92
CA THR A 74 -19.95 3.35 -2.67
C THR A 74 -20.19 4.81 -2.35
N LYS A 75 -21.41 5.30 -2.58
CA LYS A 75 -21.86 6.56 -1.99
C LYS A 75 -21.95 6.33 -0.47
N ALA A 76 -21.27 7.17 0.29
CA ALA A 76 -21.44 7.25 1.74
C ALA A 76 -22.91 7.55 2.08
#